data_AF-R7YHS5-F1
#
_entry.id   AF-R7YHS5-F1
#
_cell.length_a   1.000
_cell.length_b   1.000
_cell.length_c   1.000
_cell.angle_alpha   90.00
_cell.angle_beta   90.00
_cell.angle_gamma   90.00
#
_symmetry.space_group_name_H-M   'P 1'
#
loop_
_entity.id
_entity.type
_entity.pdbx_description
1 polymer ?
#
loop_
_entity_poly.entity_id
_entity_poly.type
_entity_poly.pdbx_seq_one_letter_code
_entity_poly.pdbx_strand_id
1 'polypeptide(L)'
;MSSPSLTLSTLPTFLSTHIYLLPLAPLFTYMLYQLFFSPISPIPDPLPASLTRLWLTYQSWAGSMPQTILSLHRSHRPSELNVADLSAIKRIYGPGTKFRVAGASRVRLVCGDRRGGPWGAAAADVIGEVTFSRCFGLMDVGADDGSFKQIEGALRSAAWIGQVPWLYWAHGFLMPYIGNWLGITARHGSLRSFAMSEAESWKDRGTDRKDILSKLFVVQKEKPSEFNDNAVVSMATSNNFAGSDTTAISTRAIIYYLLKNPQYKRRLVDEIDDLRRQGKLGDPVKAGGSGQYAISAGYHIQSTPPESRSGWLKEDAGDIKRFFFALGSGARMCLGRNISWIKMSKLIPTLCMHYEWC
;
A
#
# COMPACT_ATOMS: atom_id res chain seq x y z
N MET A 1 67.43 8.19 -14.30
CA MET A 1 65.95 8.11 -14.26
C MET A 1 65.49 7.37 -15.49
N SER A 2 65.38 6.04 -15.40
CA SER A 2 64.97 5.16 -16.49
C SER A 2 63.47 4.91 -16.38
N SER A 3 62.69 5.52 -17.28
CA SER A 3 61.26 5.27 -17.45
C SER A 3 61.05 3.80 -17.82
N PRO A 4 60.12 3.07 -17.18
CA PRO A 4 59.81 1.70 -17.57
C PRO A 4 59.10 1.74 -18.92
N SER A 5 59.80 1.34 -19.98
CA SER A 5 59.21 1.10 -21.29
C SER A 5 58.31 -0.12 -21.22
N LEU A 6 56.99 0.08 -21.28
CA LEU A 6 56.00 -0.99 -21.48
C LEU A 6 56.30 -1.72 -22.78
N THR A 7 56.94 -2.89 -22.70
CA THR A 7 57.23 -3.75 -23.85
C THR A 7 56.00 -4.58 -24.21
N LEU A 8 55.75 -4.80 -25.51
CA LEU A 8 54.58 -5.52 -26.04
C LEU A 8 54.42 -6.94 -25.44
N SER A 9 55.52 -7.54 -24.93
CA SER A 9 55.56 -8.84 -24.27
C SER A 9 54.99 -8.86 -22.84
N THR A 10 54.83 -7.71 -22.19
CA THR A 10 54.25 -7.59 -20.83
C THR A 10 52.73 -7.37 -20.82
N LEU A 11 52.16 -7.06 -21.99
CA LEU A 11 50.73 -6.78 -22.16
C LEU A 11 49.81 -7.95 -21.78
N PRO A 12 50.09 -9.22 -22.18
CA PRO A 12 49.24 -10.36 -21.84
C PRO A 12 49.20 -10.65 -20.33
N THR A 13 50.34 -10.50 -19.66
CA THR A 13 50.48 -10.70 -18.21
C THR A 13 49.75 -9.60 -17.43
N PHE A 14 49.80 -8.36 -17.91
CA PHE A 14 49.04 -7.24 -17.35
C PHE A 14 47.52 -7.42 -17.54
N LEU A 15 47.08 -7.80 -18.75
CA LEU A 15 45.67 -8.09 -19.04
C LEU A 15 45.12 -9.25 -18.19
N SER A 16 45.90 -10.33 -18.03
CA SER A 16 45.50 -11.50 -17.23
C SER A 16 45.39 -11.18 -15.73
N THR A 17 46.29 -10.36 -15.20
CA THR A 17 46.28 -9.96 -13.78
C THR A 17 45.19 -8.95 -13.45
N HIS A 18 44.72 -8.17 -14.43
CA HIS A 18 43.76 -7.08 -14.25
C HIS A 18 42.38 -7.39 -14.85
N ILE A 19 42.17 -8.61 -15.35
CA ILE A 19 40.90 -9.05 -15.94
C ILE A 19 39.70 -8.95 -14.96
N TYR A 20 39.98 -9.00 -13.65
CA TYR A 20 38.99 -8.83 -12.59
C TYR A 20 38.49 -7.37 -12.45
N LEU A 21 39.22 -6.38 -12.98
CA LEU A 21 38.82 -4.96 -12.98
C LEU A 21 37.91 -4.62 -14.17
N LEU A 22 37.86 -5.48 -15.18
CA LEU A 22 37.06 -5.32 -16.40
C LEU A 22 35.54 -5.15 -16.11
N PRO A 23 34.92 -5.84 -15.13
CA PRO A 23 33.55 -5.54 -14.70
C PRO A 23 33.42 -4.30 -13.80
N LEU A 24 34.51 -3.79 -13.21
CA LEU A 24 34.49 -2.58 -12.36
C LEU A 24 34.53 -1.29 -13.19
N ALA A 25 35.16 -1.32 -14.37
CA ALA A 25 35.21 -0.18 -15.29
C ALA A 25 33.81 0.35 -15.69
N PRO A 26 32.83 -0.47 -16.12
CA PRO A 26 31.48 0.02 -16.43
C PRO A 26 30.72 0.52 -15.19
N LEU A 27 30.94 -0.09 -14.02
CA LEU A 27 30.37 0.40 -12.75
C LEU A 27 30.93 1.78 -12.38
N PHE A 28 32.25 1.96 -12.51
CA PHE A 28 32.91 3.23 -12.24
C PHE A 28 32.47 4.32 -13.23
N THR A 29 32.40 4.00 -14.52
CA THR A 29 31.85 4.91 -15.55
C THR A 29 30.39 5.26 -15.28
N TYR A 30 29.57 4.30 -14.84
CA TYR A 30 28.19 4.56 -14.42
C TYR A 30 28.13 5.50 -13.21
N MET A 31 28.96 5.29 -12.19
CA MET A 31 29.02 6.17 -11.02
C MET A 31 29.44 7.59 -11.39
N LEU A 32 30.47 7.75 -12.23
CA LEU A 32 30.90 9.06 -12.72
C LEU A 32 29.79 9.74 -13.55
N TYR A 33 29.10 8.98 -14.40
CA TYR A 33 27.96 9.49 -15.15
C TYR A 33 26.84 9.96 -14.22
N GLN A 34 26.47 9.18 -13.21
CA GLN A 34 25.42 9.55 -12.26
C GLN A 34 25.76 10.84 -11.49
N LEU A 35 27.01 10.97 -11.03
CA LEU A 35 27.46 12.10 -10.23
C LEU A 35 27.59 13.41 -11.01
N PHE A 36 28.05 13.34 -12.27
CA PHE A 36 28.41 14.57 -13.01
C PHE A 36 27.52 14.85 -14.22
N PHE A 37 27.04 13.82 -14.92
CA PHE A 37 26.42 13.96 -16.25
C PHE A 37 24.94 13.59 -16.29
N SER A 38 24.37 13.04 -15.20
CA SER A 38 22.96 12.68 -15.16
C SER A 38 22.07 13.93 -15.15
N PRO A 39 20.87 13.89 -15.76
CA PRO A 39 19.91 15.01 -15.71
C PRO A 39 19.48 15.40 -14.29
N ILE A 40 19.76 14.54 -13.31
CA ILE A 40 19.44 14.71 -11.88
C ILE A 40 20.65 15.10 -11.03
N SER A 41 21.86 15.17 -11.60
CA SER A 41 23.08 15.60 -10.89
C SER A 41 23.02 17.01 -10.28
N PRO A 42 22.23 17.97 -10.80
CA PRO A 42 22.08 19.28 -10.16
C PRO A 42 21.28 19.24 -8.85
N ILE A 43 20.64 18.11 -8.52
CA ILE A 43 19.79 17.97 -7.35
C ILE A 43 20.65 17.52 -6.15
N PRO A 44 20.66 18.26 -5.03
CA PRO A 44 21.48 17.93 -3.87
C PRO A 44 20.90 16.74 -3.10
N ASP A 45 21.53 15.57 -3.27
CA ASP A 45 21.15 14.33 -2.61
C ASP A 45 22.27 13.74 -1.75
N PRO A 46 21.94 12.89 -0.76
CA PRO A 46 22.93 12.05 -0.11
C PRO A 46 23.66 11.19 -1.14
N LEU A 47 25.00 11.10 -1.06
CA LEU A 47 25.82 10.32 -2.00
C LEU A 47 25.30 8.90 -2.29
N PRO A 48 24.84 8.11 -1.30
CA PRO A 48 24.31 6.78 -1.58
C PRO A 48 23.01 6.80 -2.43
N ALA A 49 22.20 7.86 -2.29
CA ALA A 49 20.97 8.05 -3.05
C ALA A 49 21.25 8.46 -4.50
N SER A 50 22.30 9.27 -4.72
CA SER A 50 22.74 9.70 -6.06
C SER A 50 23.38 8.57 -6.86
N LEU A 51 24.05 7.64 -6.19
CA LEU A 51 24.83 6.57 -6.84
C LEU A 51 24.00 5.32 -7.16
N THR A 52 22.98 5.02 -6.37
CA THR A 52 22.23 3.77 -6.52
C THR A 52 20.81 3.83 -5.95
N ARG A 53 19.90 3.09 -6.58
CA ARG A 53 18.54 2.85 -6.07
C ARG A 53 18.51 1.98 -4.81
N LEU A 54 19.61 1.29 -4.48
CA LEU A 54 19.69 0.45 -3.28
C LEU A 54 19.49 1.24 -1.99
N TRP A 55 19.87 2.53 -1.96
CA TRP A 55 19.58 3.38 -0.81
C TRP A 55 18.07 3.59 -0.63
N LEU A 56 17.32 3.88 -1.71
CA LEU A 56 15.85 3.97 -1.66
C LEU A 56 15.21 2.63 -1.28
N THR A 57 15.76 1.52 -1.78
CA THR A 57 15.34 0.17 -1.41
C THR A 57 15.49 -0.07 0.09
N TYR A 58 16.66 0.26 0.65
CA TYR A 58 16.93 0.12 2.08
C TYR A 58 15.96 0.96 2.91
N GLN A 59 15.76 2.23 2.56
CA GLN A 59 14.82 3.10 3.29
C GLN A 59 13.37 2.62 3.18
N SER A 60 12.99 2.03 2.05
CA SER A 60 11.67 1.41 1.87
C SER A 60 11.51 0.17 2.74
N TRP A 61 12.53 -0.71 2.76
CA TRP A 61 12.55 -1.95 3.53
C TRP A 61 12.62 -1.72 5.04
N ALA A 62 13.42 -0.74 5.48
CA ALA A 62 13.54 -0.33 6.89
C ALA A 62 12.29 0.43 7.39
N GLY A 63 11.38 0.83 6.50
CA GLY A 63 10.17 1.58 6.84
C GLY A 63 10.41 3.05 7.23
N SER A 64 11.63 3.56 7.03
CA SER A 64 12.05 4.95 7.32
C SER A 64 11.74 5.93 6.18
N MET A 65 11.28 5.44 5.02
CA MET A 65 11.04 6.24 3.82
C MET A 65 10.21 7.53 4.06
N PRO A 66 9.08 7.51 4.80
CA PRO A 66 8.32 8.74 5.04
C PRO A 66 9.10 9.81 5.81
N GLN A 67 9.86 9.40 6.83
CA GLN A 67 10.69 10.30 7.64
C GLN A 67 11.85 10.84 6.81
N THR A 68 12.50 9.97 6.03
CA THR A 68 13.60 10.33 5.15
C THR A 68 13.16 11.31 4.07
N ILE A 69 12.01 11.10 3.43
CA ILE A 69 11.47 12.05 2.44
C ILE A 69 11.19 13.41 3.11
N LEU A 70 10.63 13.41 4.32
CA LEU A 70 10.36 14.65 5.05
C LEU A 70 11.64 15.38 5.45
N SER A 71 12.67 14.67 5.93
CA SER A 71 13.97 15.27 6.27
C SER A 71 14.70 15.79 5.05
N LEU A 72 14.59 15.09 3.91
CA LEU A 72 15.09 15.58 2.64
C LEU A 72 14.37 16.86 2.28
N HIS A 73 13.04 16.88 2.11
CA HIS A 73 12.28 18.11 1.79
C HIS A 73 12.58 19.32 2.68
N ARG A 74 12.94 19.11 3.95
CA ARG A 74 13.34 20.18 4.89
C ARG A 74 14.75 20.70 4.68
N SER A 75 15.68 19.87 4.17
CA SER A 75 17.09 20.24 3.96
C SER A 75 17.40 20.55 2.49
N HIS A 76 16.89 19.74 1.56
CA HIS A 76 17.19 19.74 0.12
C HIS A 76 16.03 19.13 -0.70
N ARG A 77 15.94 19.37 -2.01
CA ARG A 77 14.96 18.67 -2.86
C ARG A 77 15.48 17.27 -3.22
N PRO A 78 14.71 16.17 -3.07
CA PRO A 78 15.20 14.81 -3.31
C PRO A 78 15.35 14.44 -4.81
N SER A 79 16.23 13.46 -5.07
CA SER A 79 16.68 12.88 -6.36
C SER A 79 15.58 12.33 -7.25
N GLU A 80 14.55 11.71 -6.68
CA GLU A 80 13.30 11.47 -7.39
C GLU A 80 12.44 12.73 -7.28
N LEU A 81 11.97 13.25 -8.42
CA LEU A 81 11.12 14.45 -8.51
C LEU A 81 9.87 14.29 -7.64
N ASN A 82 10.00 14.65 -6.36
CA ASN A 82 8.97 14.55 -5.37
C ASN A 82 8.25 15.89 -5.32
N VAL A 83 7.07 15.94 -5.95
CA VAL A 83 6.33 17.18 -6.10
C VAL A 83 5.31 17.31 -4.97
N ALA A 84 5.45 18.37 -4.18
CA ALA A 84 4.50 18.77 -3.14
C ALA A 84 3.69 20.01 -3.57
N ASP A 85 3.29 20.06 -4.85
CA ASP A 85 2.53 21.17 -5.43
C ASP A 85 1.20 20.70 -6.01
N LEU A 86 0.13 21.45 -5.72
CA LEU A 86 -1.24 21.16 -6.13
C LEU A 86 -1.41 21.28 -7.66
N SER A 87 -0.68 22.20 -8.30
CA SER A 87 -0.75 22.41 -9.74
C SER A 87 -0.24 21.18 -10.53
N ALA A 88 0.72 20.46 -9.95
CA ALA A 88 1.28 19.25 -10.53
C ALA A 88 0.32 18.05 -10.45
N ILE A 89 -0.58 18.00 -9.46
CA ILE A 89 -1.53 16.89 -9.30
C ILE A 89 -2.42 16.75 -10.54
N LYS A 90 -2.97 17.85 -11.06
CA LYS A 90 -3.79 17.83 -12.27
C LYS A 90 -2.99 17.38 -13.49
N ARG A 91 -1.70 17.73 -13.56
CA ARG A 91 -0.79 17.36 -14.65
C ARG A 91 -0.35 15.89 -14.59
N ILE A 92 -0.27 15.30 -13.40
CA ILE A 92 0.18 13.92 -13.19
C ILE A 92 -1.00 12.93 -13.18
N TYR A 93 -2.10 13.27 -12.51
CA TYR A 93 -3.25 12.40 -12.28
C TYR A 93 -4.50 12.77 -13.09
N GLY A 94 -4.42 13.83 -13.90
CA GLY A 94 -5.52 14.25 -14.75
C GLY A 94 -5.90 13.21 -15.82
N PRO A 95 -7.13 13.25 -16.34
CA PRO A 95 -7.55 12.41 -17.46
C PRO A 95 -6.65 12.61 -18.68
N GLY A 96 -6.29 11.53 -19.37
CA GLY A 96 -5.49 11.59 -20.61
C GLY A 96 -3.98 11.82 -20.42
N THR A 97 -3.48 11.76 -19.19
CA THR A 97 -2.05 11.89 -18.90
C THR A 97 -1.26 10.65 -19.34
N LYS A 98 -0.04 10.86 -19.85
CA LYS A 98 0.87 9.78 -20.28
C LYS A 98 1.66 9.14 -19.13
N PHE A 99 1.52 9.68 -17.91
CA PHE A 99 2.25 9.21 -16.74
C PHE A 99 1.69 7.88 -16.27
N ARG A 100 2.54 6.85 -16.25
CA ARG A 100 2.18 5.56 -15.64
C ARG A 100 2.28 5.70 -14.13
N VAL A 101 1.14 5.59 -13.45
CA VAL A 101 1.11 5.39 -12.01
C VAL A 101 1.54 3.94 -11.75
N ALA A 102 2.79 3.75 -11.35
CA ALA A 102 3.21 2.49 -10.75
C ALA A 102 2.30 2.25 -9.54
N GLY A 103 1.75 1.04 -9.40
CA GLY A 103 0.88 0.69 -8.27
C GLY A 103 1.58 1.13 -6.99
N ALA A 104 0.99 2.11 -6.30
CA ALA A 104 1.62 2.76 -5.16
C ALA A 104 1.75 1.72 -4.05
N SER A 105 2.86 1.01 -4.06
CA SER A 105 3.37 0.24 -2.94
C SER A 105 3.95 1.26 -1.97
N ARG A 106 3.10 2.17 -1.48
CA ARG A 106 3.42 2.97 -0.30
C ARG A 106 3.29 1.98 0.86
N VAL A 107 4.25 1.06 0.93
CA VAL A 107 4.30 -0.01 1.92
C VAL A 107 4.59 0.69 3.23
N ARG A 108 3.52 1.01 3.96
CA ARG A 108 3.65 1.46 5.34
C ARG A 108 4.06 0.22 6.14
N LEU A 109 5.36 -0.04 6.23
CA LEU A 109 5.95 -1.00 7.17
C LEU A 109 6.00 -0.44 8.62
N VAL A 110 5.27 0.64 8.92
CA VAL A 110 5.41 1.42 10.16
C VAL A 110 4.55 0.88 11.32
N CYS A 111 4.13 -0.38 11.28
CA CYS A 111 3.59 -1.02 12.49
C CYS A 111 3.97 -2.49 12.53
N GLY A 112 4.92 -2.79 13.41
CA GLY A 112 5.31 -4.15 13.72
C GLY A 112 4.15 -5.00 14.26
N ASP A 113 4.29 -6.30 14.03
CA ASP A 113 3.83 -7.44 14.83
C ASP A 113 2.35 -7.60 15.19
N ARG A 114 1.45 -6.70 14.79
CA ARG A 114 -0.01 -6.84 15.06
C ARG A 114 -0.90 -6.84 13.83
N ARG A 115 -0.33 -7.12 12.65
CA ARG A 115 -1.09 -7.25 11.40
C ARG A 115 -2.13 -8.37 11.48
N GLY A 116 -1.77 -9.45 12.16
CA GLY A 116 -2.64 -10.58 12.52
C GLY A 116 -3.47 -10.39 13.81
N GLY A 117 -3.54 -9.18 14.35
CA GLY A 117 -4.35 -8.91 15.54
C GLY A 117 -5.85 -8.83 15.24
N PRO A 118 -6.70 -8.59 16.26
CA PRO A 118 -8.16 -8.57 16.12
C PRO A 118 -8.67 -7.63 15.02
N TRP A 119 -8.02 -6.49 14.80
CA TRP A 119 -8.39 -5.55 13.73
C TRP A 119 -8.13 -6.10 12.33
N GLY A 120 -7.05 -6.87 12.15
CA GLY A 120 -6.72 -7.52 10.89
C GLY A 120 -7.70 -8.64 10.59
N ALA A 121 -7.96 -9.49 11.58
CA ALA A 121 -8.97 -10.55 11.51
C ALA A 121 -10.36 -10.01 11.17
N ALA A 122 -10.84 -8.98 11.88
CA ALA A 122 -12.12 -8.33 11.58
C ALA A 122 -12.18 -7.76 10.16
N ALA A 123 -11.11 -7.09 9.72
CA ALA A 123 -11.08 -6.51 8.38
C ALA A 123 -11.10 -7.60 7.29
N ALA A 124 -10.42 -8.73 7.52
CA ALA A 124 -10.40 -9.90 6.66
C ALA A 124 -11.76 -10.61 6.60
N ASP A 125 -12.42 -10.84 7.73
CA ASP A 125 -13.75 -11.45 7.73
C ASP A 125 -14.77 -10.58 6.99
N VAL A 126 -14.76 -9.26 7.20
CA VAL A 126 -15.68 -8.37 6.49
C VAL A 126 -15.39 -8.32 4.98
N ILE A 127 -14.12 -8.36 4.54
CA ILE A 127 -13.86 -8.43 3.08
C ILE A 127 -14.18 -9.82 2.52
N GLY A 128 -14.01 -10.88 3.31
CA GLY A 128 -14.46 -12.23 3.00
C GLY A 128 -15.95 -12.27 2.71
N GLU A 129 -16.77 -11.74 3.62
CA GLU A 129 -18.22 -11.68 3.45
C GLU A 129 -18.62 -10.89 2.20
N VAL A 130 -17.95 -9.77 1.92
CA VAL A 130 -18.22 -8.97 0.70
C VAL A 130 -17.78 -9.69 -0.58
N THR A 131 -16.73 -10.49 -0.51
CA THR A 131 -16.10 -11.10 -1.70
C THR A 131 -16.73 -12.46 -2.04
N PHE A 132 -16.98 -13.28 -1.02
CA PHE A 132 -17.36 -14.69 -1.13
C PHE A 132 -18.73 -15.02 -0.50
N SER A 133 -19.40 -14.02 0.10
CA SER A 133 -20.59 -14.25 0.96
C SER A 133 -20.30 -15.18 2.15
N ARG A 134 -19.03 -15.24 2.58
CA ARG A 134 -18.55 -16.03 3.72
C ARG A 134 -17.40 -15.35 4.43
N CYS A 135 -17.44 -15.33 5.75
CA CYS A 135 -16.29 -14.98 6.59
C CYS A 135 -15.18 -16.05 6.52
N PHE A 136 -13.95 -15.66 6.81
CA PHE A 136 -12.83 -16.60 6.97
C PHE A 136 -12.83 -17.26 8.36
N GLY A 137 -13.48 -16.62 9.35
CA GLY A 137 -13.53 -17.08 10.74
C GLY A 137 -12.31 -16.66 11.55
N LEU A 138 -11.52 -15.70 11.06
CA LEU A 138 -10.30 -15.26 11.73
C LEU A 138 -10.60 -14.54 13.05
N MET A 139 -11.76 -13.88 13.16
CA MET A 139 -12.22 -13.27 14.40
C MET A 139 -12.58 -14.30 15.47
N ASP A 140 -13.20 -15.41 15.09
CA ASP A 140 -13.65 -16.45 16.03
C ASP A 140 -12.45 -17.17 16.64
N VAL A 141 -11.42 -17.42 15.83
CA VAL A 141 -10.15 -18.00 16.27
C VAL A 141 -9.31 -16.99 17.06
N GLY A 142 -9.49 -15.69 16.81
CA GLY A 142 -8.77 -14.62 17.48
C GLY A 142 -7.28 -14.54 17.15
N ALA A 143 -6.81 -15.28 16.14
CA ALA A 143 -5.41 -15.37 15.75
C ALA A 143 -5.23 -15.49 14.23
N ASP A 144 -4.08 -15.01 13.74
CA ASP A 144 -3.63 -15.20 12.35
C ASP A 144 -3.19 -16.66 12.13
N ASP A 145 -3.66 -17.27 11.05
CA ASP A 145 -3.27 -18.60 10.61
C ASP A 145 -1.89 -18.63 9.91
N GLY A 146 -1.18 -17.49 9.93
CA GLY A 146 0.12 -17.27 9.29
C GLY A 146 0.02 -16.55 7.95
N SER A 147 -1.19 -16.33 7.44
CA SER A 147 -1.42 -15.60 6.19
C SER A 147 -0.96 -14.15 6.28
N PHE A 148 -1.22 -13.44 7.40
CA PHE A 148 -0.75 -12.06 7.53
C PHE A 148 0.77 -11.97 7.64
N LYS A 149 1.42 -12.95 8.28
CA LYS A 149 2.89 -13.06 8.32
C LYS A 149 3.49 -13.28 6.92
N GLN A 150 2.87 -14.13 6.10
CA GLN A 150 3.30 -14.34 4.71
C GLN A 150 3.10 -13.10 3.83
N ILE A 151 1.95 -12.42 3.99
CA ILE A 151 1.66 -11.12 3.35
C ILE A 151 2.75 -10.10 3.68
N GLU A 152 3.15 -10.01 4.95
CA GLU A 152 4.20 -9.10 5.38
C GLU A 152 5.55 -9.44 4.73
N GLY A 153 5.93 -10.71 4.71
CA GLY A 153 7.15 -11.16 4.03
C GLY A 153 7.16 -10.77 2.56
N ALA A 154 6.06 -11.01 1.85
CA ALA A 154 5.92 -10.65 0.44
C ALA A 154 5.99 -9.13 0.21
N LEU A 155 5.38 -8.32 1.09
CA LEU A 155 5.44 -6.85 1.02
C LEU A 155 6.84 -6.31 1.27
N ARG A 156 7.59 -6.91 2.21
CA ARG A 156 9.01 -6.55 2.45
C ARG A 156 9.85 -6.85 1.21
N SER A 157 9.65 -7.98 0.56
CA SER A 157 10.34 -8.34 -0.68
C SER A 157 9.93 -7.46 -1.87
N ALA A 158 8.66 -7.02 -1.93
CA ALA A 158 8.19 -6.11 -2.96
C ALA A 158 8.92 -4.75 -2.93
N ALA A 159 9.37 -4.29 -1.75
CA ALA A 159 10.18 -3.08 -1.62
C ALA A 159 11.51 -3.16 -2.40
N TRP A 160 12.07 -4.36 -2.51
CA TRP A 160 13.30 -4.62 -3.27
C TRP A 160 13.04 -4.65 -4.77
N ILE A 161 12.06 -5.44 -5.19
CA ILE A 161 11.77 -5.65 -6.62
C ILE A 161 11.20 -4.41 -7.30
N GLY A 162 10.42 -3.58 -6.59
CA GLY A 162 9.89 -2.34 -7.14
C GLY A 162 10.97 -1.33 -7.52
N GLN A 163 12.12 -1.36 -6.84
CA GLN A 163 13.23 -0.43 -7.06
C GLN A 163 14.34 -1.00 -7.93
N VAL A 164 14.52 -2.32 -7.89
CA VAL A 164 15.58 -3.04 -8.59
C VAL A 164 14.96 -4.17 -9.41
N PRO A 165 14.41 -3.89 -10.60
CA PRO A 165 13.64 -4.88 -11.36
C PRO A 165 14.45 -6.12 -11.75
N TRP A 166 15.76 -5.98 -12.01
CA TRP A 166 16.62 -7.13 -12.36
C TRP A 166 16.73 -8.16 -11.23
N LEU A 167 16.53 -7.75 -9.97
CA LEU A 167 16.56 -8.65 -8.82
C LEU A 167 15.45 -9.70 -8.89
N TYR A 168 14.30 -9.36 -9.48
CA TYR A 168 13.22 -10.32 -9.71
C TYR A 168 13.65 -11.46 -10.63
N TRP A 169 14.31 -11.12 -11.74
CA TRP A 169 14.80 -12.08 -12.73
C TRP A 169 15.93 -12.93 -12.17
N ALA A 170 16.86 -12.30 -11.46
CA ALA A 170 17.95 -13.00 -10.78
C ALA A 170 17.43 -13.98 -9.72
N HIS A 171 16.47 -13.57 -8.88
CA HIS A 171 15.82 -14.46 -7.94
C HIS A 171 15.07 -15.59 -8.64
N GLY A 172 14.35 -15.31 -9.72
CA GLY A 172 13.65 -16.33 -10.51
C GLY A 172 14.60 -17.40 -11.03
N PHE A 173 15.76 -16.99 -11.55
CA PHE A 173 16.81 -17.90 -12.02
C PHE A 173 17.42 -18.73 -10.89
N LEU A 174 17.66 -18.11 -9.72
CA LEU A 174 18.28 -18.78 -8.57
C LEU A 174 17.30 -19.59 -7.71
N MET A 175 15.99 -19.44 -7.93
CA MET A 175 14.92 -20.05 -7.12
C MET A 175 15.09 -21.56 -6.90
N PRO A 176 15.53 -22.38 -7.88
CA PRO A 176 15.76 -23.82 -7.67
C PRO A 176 16.83 -24.13 -6.62
N TYR A 177 17.77 -23.20 -6.38
CA TYR A 177 18.91 -23.39 -5.49
C TYR A 177 18.73 -22.73 -4.12
N ILE A 178 18.10 -21.55 -4.07
CA ILE A 178 17.96 -20.74 -2.84
C ILE A 178 16.53 -20.73 -2.29
N GLY A 179 15.59 -21.38 -2.98
CA GLY A 179 14.17 -21.36 -2.65
C GLY A 179 13.50 -20.00 -2.93
N ASN A 180 12.20 -19.93 -2.63
CA ASN A 180 11.38 -18.73 -2.85
C ASN A 180 11.42 -17.77 -1.64
N TRP A 181 12.60 -17.32 -1.24
CA TRP A 181 12.76 -16.47 -0.06
C TRP A 181 12.18 -15.06 -0.26
N LEU A 182 12.03 -14.59 -1.51
CA LEU A 182 11.29 -13.35 -1.77
C LEU A 182 9.79 -13.51 -1.54
N GLY A 183 9.22 -14.72 -1.63
CA GLY A 183 7.83 -14.99 -1.25
C GLY A 183 6.75 -14.23 -2.04
N ILE A 184 7.10 -13.51 -3.11
CA ILE A 184 6.16 -12.65 -3.86
C ILE A 184 5.09 -13.46 -4.57
N THR A 185 5.43 -14.64 -5.05
CA THR A 185 4.48 -15.59 -5.66
C THR A 185 3.62 -16.30 -4.62
N ALA A 186 4.02 -16.30 -3.34
CA ALA A 186 3.33 -16.93 -2.21
C ALA A 186 2.59 -15.92 -1.30
N ARG A 187 2.36 -14.70 -1.79
CA ARG A 187 1.83 -13.54 -1.04
C ARG A 187 0.41 -13.68 -0.47
N HIS A 188 -0.27 -14.79 -0.68
CA HIS A 188 -1.69 -14.95 -0.35
C HIS A 188 -1.98 -16.04 0.69
N GLY A 189 -1.01 -16.92 1.00
CA GLY A 189 -1.19 -17.99 2.00
C GLY A 189 -2.47 -18.82 1.84
N SER A 190 -3.10 -19.14 2.98
CA SER A 190 -4.34 -19.92 3.04
C SER A 190 -5.53 -19.19 2.39
N LEU A 191 -5.45 -17.85 2.26
CA LEU A 191 -6.52 -17.04 1.67
C LEU A 191 -6.73 -17.37 0.19
N ARG A 192 -5.67 -17.77 -0.53
CA ARG A 192 -5.81 -18.21 -1.91
C ARG A 192 -6.46 -19.58 -2.00
N SER A 193 -6.11 -20.53 -1.13
CA SER A 193 -6.76 -21.84 -1.10
C SER A 193 -8.24 -21.71 -0.74
N PHE A 194 -8.59 -20.83 0.21
CA PHE A 194 -9.98 -20.50 0.51
C PHE A 194 -10.69 -19.90 -0.71
N ALA A 195 -10.08 -18.93 -1.38
CA ALA A 195 -10.66 -18.32 -2.57
C ALA A 195 -10.85 -19.34 -3.71
N MET A 196 -9.94 -20.30 -3.86
CA MET A 196 -10.07 -21.39 -4.82
C MET A 196 -11.23 -22.32 -4.46
N SER A 197 -11.33 -22.78 -3.21
CA SER A 197 -12.42 -23.67 -2.79
C SER A 197 -13.78 -22.98 -2.88
N GLU A 198 -13.85 -21.69 -2.55
CA GLU A 198 -15.08 -20.91 -2.71
C GLU A 198 -15.44 -20.69 -4.17
N ALA A 199 -14.47 -20.39 -5.03
CA ALA A 199 -14.71 -20.26 -6.48
C ALA A 199 -15.17 -21.57 -7.10
N GLU A 200 -14.64 -22.70 -6.65
CA GLU A 200 -15.05 -24.03 -7.11
C GLU A 200 -16.45 -24.38 -6.60
N SER A 201 -16.71 -24.27 -5.30
CA SER A 201 -18.04 -24.52 -4.74
C SER A 201 -19.13 -23.61 -5.32
N TRP A 202 -18.76 -22.38 -5.70
CA TRP A 202 -19.67 -21.44 -6.38
C TRP A 202 -20.15 -21.97 -7.72
N LYS A 203 -19.31 -22.70 -8.48
CA LYS A 203 -19.69 -23.26 -9.78
C LYS A 203 -20.82 -24.28 -9.65
N ASP A 204 -20.84 -25.02 -8.54
CA ASP A 204 -21.87 -26.03 -8.26
C ASP A 204 -23.10 -25.43 -7.58
N ARG A 205 -22.90 -24.56 -6.58
CA ARG A 205 -23.99 -24.06 -5.72
C ARG A 205 -24.68 -22.80 -6.26
N GLY A 206 -23.98 -22.01 -7.09
CA GLY A 206 -24.38 -20.64 -7.41
C GLY A 206 -24.48 -19.75 -6.15
N THR A 207 -25.10 -18.59 -6.27
CA THR A 207 -25.49 -17.78 -5.10
C THR A 207 -26.54 -16.76 -5.50
N ASP A 208 -27.56 -16.59 -4.67
CA ASP A 208 -28.53 -15.49 -4.82
C ASP A 208 -27.98 -14.16 -4.28
N ARG A 209 -26.86 -14.19 -3.53
CA ARG A 209 -26.26 -13.00 -2.96
C ARG A 209 -25.37 -12.28 -3.98
N LYS A 210 -25.45 -10.95 -4.00
CA LYS A 210 -24.64 -10.10 -4.89
C LYS A 210 -23.24 -9.87 -4.32
N ASP A 211 -22.40 -10.90 -4.30
CA ASP A 211 -20.98 -10.78 -3.92
C ASP A 211 -20.07 -10.43 -5.12
N ILE A 212 -18.81 -10.11 -4.82
CA ILE A 212 -17.82 -9.77 -5.85
C ILE A 212 -17.48 -10.99 -6.70
N LEU A 213 -17.35 -12.17 -6.11
CA LEU A 213 -17.02 -13.40 -6.83
C LEU A 213 -18.03 -13.67 -7.96
N SER A 214 -19.32 -13.54 -7.68
CA SER A 214 -20.39 -13.68 -8.67
C SER A 214 -20.26 -12.70 -9.83
N LYS A 215 -19.87 -11.45 -9.54
CA LYS A 215 -19.61 -10.45 -10.59
C LYS A 215 -18.37 -10.78 -11.41
N LEU A 216 -17.33 -11.35 -10.80
CA LEU A 216 -16.15 -11.81 -11.53
C LEU A 216 -16.48 -12.95 -12.48
N PHE A 217 -17.35 -13.88 -12.06
CA PHE A 217 -17.84 -14.95 -12.92
C PHE A 217 -18.71 -14.45 -14.08
N VAL A 218 -19.50 -13.38 -13.88
CA VAL A 218 -20.22 -12.72 -15.00
C VAL A 218 -19.22 -12.16 -16.03
N VAL A 219 -18.18 -11.46 -15.57
CA VAL A 219 -17.15 -10.90 -16.46
C VAL A 219 -16.37 -12.01 -17.19
N GLN A 220 -16.07 -13.13 -16.52
CA GLN A 220 -15.46 -14.29 -17.14
C GLN A 220 -16.31 -14.84 -18.28
N LYS A 221 -17.64 -14.98 -18.07
CA LYS A 221 -18.56 -15.47 -19.10
C LYS A 221 -18.64 -14.53 -20.30
N GLU A 222 -18.55 -13.22 -20.08
CA GLU A 222 -18.52 -12.22 -21.15
C GLU A 222 -17.20 -12.20 -21.92
N LYS A 223 -16.06 -12.49 -21.25
CA LYS A 223 -14.71 -12.38 -21.82
C LYS A 223 -13.81 -13.58 -21.49
N PRO A 224 -14.16 -14.80 -21.93
CA PRO A 224 -13.48 -16.02 -21.49
C PRO A 224 -12.01 -16.13 -21.97
N SER A 225 -11.66 -15.53 -23.11
CA SER A 225 -10.29 -15.52 -23.64
C SER A 225 -9.35 -14.58 -22.87
N GLU A 226 -9.88 -13.53 -22.25
CA GLU A 226 -9.10 -12.52 -21.50
C GLU A 226 -9.12 -12.78 -19.98
N PHE A 227 -10.18 -13.42 -19.46
CA PHE A 227 -10.42 -13.56 -18.03
C PHE A 227 -10.74 -15.00 -17.62
N ASN A 228 -9.68 -15.79 -17.41
CA ASN A 228 -9.77 -17.21 -17.06
C ASN A 228 -9.98 -17.44 -15.54
N ASP A 229 -10.16 -18.71 -15.14
CA ASP A 229 -10.39 -19.10 -13.73
C ASP A 229 -9.29 -18.61 -12.79
N ASN A 230 -8.03 -18.67 -13.23
CA ASN A 230 -6.91 -18.15 -12.46
C ASN A 230 -7.02 -16.64 -12.24
N ALA A 231 -7.54 -15.89 -13.23
CA ALA A 231 -7.79 -14.47 -13.12
C ALA A 231 -8.93 -14.17 -12.12
N VAL A 232 -10.01 -14.96 -12.12
CA VAL A 232 -11.10 -14.86 -11.13
C VAL A 232 -10.57 -15.04 -9.72
N VAL A 233 -9.87 -16.14 -9.46
CA VAL A 233 -9.28 -16.44 -8.15
C VAL A 233 -8.27 -15.37 -7.74
N SER A 234 -7.40 -14.95 -8.66
CA SER A 234 -6.39 -13.92 -8.41
C SER A 234 -7.03 -12.58 -8.03
N MET A 235 -8.06 -12.15 -8.75
CA MET A 235 -8.79 -10.91 -8.46
C MET A 235 -9.52 -10.96 -7.11
N ALA A 236 -10.22 -12.07 -6.83
CA ALA A 236 -10.90 -12.27 -5.55
C ALA A 236 -9.92 -12.25 -4.37
N THR A 237 -8.78 -12.94 -4.51
CA THR A 237 -7.74 -12.98 -3.47
C THR A 237 -7.03 -11.63 -3.30
N SER A 238 -6.78 -10.91 -4.41
CA SER A 238 -6.15 -9.59 -4.39
C SER A 238 -7.01 -8.54 -3.66
N ASN A 239 -8.34 -8.60 -3.80
CA ASN A 239 -9.25 -7.72 -3.07
C ASN A 239 -9.15 -7.94 -1.56
N ASN A 240 -9.04 -9.19 -1.11
CA ASN A 240 -8.85 -9.51 0.30
C ASN A 240 -7.50 -8.97 0.81
N PHE A 241 -6.41 -9.27 0.09
CA PHE A 241 -5.08 -8.75 0.41
C PHE A 241 -5.06 -7.22 0.57
N ALA A 242 -5.65 -6.50 -0.39
CA ALA A 242 -5.66 -5.05 -0.40
C ALA A 242 -6.61 -4.45 0.66
N GLY A 243 -7.76 -5.08 0.90
CA GLY A 243 -8.83 -4.55 1.73
C GLY A 243 -8.66 -4.78 3.23
N SER A 244 -7.90 -5.81 3.64
CA SER A 244 -7.77 -6.20 5.04
C SER A 244 -6.79 -5.32 5.81
N ASP A 245 -5.51 -5.30 5.43
CA ASP A 245 -4.47 -4.55 6.14
C ASP A 245 -4.73 -3.04 6.12
N THR A 246 -5.14 -2.49 4.96
CA THR A 246 -5.38 -1.06 4.79
C THR A 246 -6.56 -0.54 5.63
N THR A 247 -7.63 -1.33 5.76
CA THR A 247 -8.78 -0.97 6.60
C THR A 247 -8.40 -1.11 8.07
N ALA A 248 -7.74 -2.21 8.46
CA ALA A 248 -7.34 -2.46 9.84
C ALA A 248 -6.43 -1.35 10.39
N ILE A 249 -5.41 -0.93 9.63
CA ILE A 249 -4.50 0.14 10.06
C ILE A 249 -5.21 1.50 10.13
N SER A 250 -6.15 1.76 9.21
CA SER A 250 -6.92 3.01 9.21
C SER A 250 -7.85 3.08 10.43
N THR A 251 -8.62 2.02 10.67
CA THR A 251 -9.49 1.92 11.85
C THR A 251 -8.69 2.05 13.14
N ARG A 252 -7.58 1.30 13.28
CA ARG A 252 -6.71 1.40 14.46
C ARG A 252 -6.17 2.81 14.67
N ALA A 253 -5.76 3.49 13.60
CA ALA A 253 -5.27 4.85 13.69
C ALA A 253 -6.37 5.82 14.14
N ILE A 254 -7.58 5.72 13.56
CA ILE A 254 -8.71 6.56 13.95
C ILE A 254 -8.99 6.40 15.45
N ILE A 255 -9.09 5.16 15.92
CA ILE A 255 -9.34 4.85 17.33
C ILE A 255 -8.23 5.42 18.22
N TYR A 256 -6.97 5.15 17.88
CA TYR A 256 -5.83 5.67 18.62
C TYR A 256 -5.86 7.20 18.75
N TYR A 257 -6.20 7.90 17.66
CA TYR A 257 -6.31 9.35 17.67
C TYR A 257 -7.53 9.89 18.42
N LEU A 258 -8.66 9.17 18.41
CA LEU A 258 -9.82 9.52 19.23
C LEU A 258 -9.51 9.40 20.72
N LEU A 259 -8.82 8.33 21.13
CA LEU A 259 -8.37 8.13 22.52
C LEU A 259 -7.37 9.21 22.95
N LYS A 260 -6.43 9.55 22.07
CA LYS A 260 -5.42 10.61 22.35
C LYS A 260 -6.02 12.02 22.40
N ASN A 261 -7.21 12.24 21.84
CA ASN A 261 -7.85 13.56 21.79
C ASN A 261 -9.32 13.47 22.25
N PRO A 262 -9.57 13.37 23.57
CA PRO A 262 -10.91 13.14 24.12
C PRO A 262 -11.97 14.16 23.68
N GLN A 263 -11.57 15.41 23.40
CA GLN A 263 -12.49 16.44 22.92
C GLN A 263 -13.14 16.07 21.58
N TYR A 264 -12.40 15.44 20.66
CA TYR A 264 -12.96 15.03 19.37
C TYR A 264 -13.78 13.75 19.49
N LYS A 265 -13.40 12.85 20.42
CA LYS A 265 -14.20 11.68 20.74
C LYS A 265 -15.58 12.08 21.28
N ARG A 266 -15.63 13.00 22.26
CA ARG A 266 -16.90 13.50 22.83
C ARG A 266 -17.79 14.07 21.74
N ARG A 267 -17.26 14.98 20.93
CA ARG A 267 -17.98 15.55 19.79
C ARG A 267 -18.53 14.49 18.82
N LEU A 268 -17.72 13.48 18.49
CA LEU A 268 -18.17 12.38 17.62
C LEU A 268 -19.32 11.59 18.25
N VAL A 269 -19.26 11.32 19.56
CA VAL A 269 -20.34 10.64 20.29
C VAL A 269 -21.59 11.52 20.33
N ASP A 270 -21.45 12.81 20.61
CA ASP A 270 -22.57 13.77 20.60
C ASP A 270 -23.26 13.81 19.23
N GLU A 271 -22.48 13.86 18.14
CA GLU A 271 -22.99 13.82 16.76
C GLU A 271 -23.73 12.50 16.47
N ILE A 272 -23.22 11.36 16.95
CA ILE A 272 -23.87 10.05 16.82
C ILE A 272 -25.19 10.03 17.59
N ASP A 273 -25.21 10.54 18.82
CA ASP A 273 -26.41 10.55 19.67
C ASP A 273 -27.48 11.50 19.13
N ASP A 274 -27.09 12.66 18.59
CA ASP A 274 -27.99 13.57 17.88
C ASP A 274 -28.65 12.87 16.68
N LEU A 275 -27.87 12.13 15.88
CA LEU A 275 -28.38 11.40 14.72
C LEU A 275 -29.32 10.26 15.13
N ARG A 276 -29.05 9.59 16.24
CA ARG A 276 -29.94 8.57 16.82
C ARG A 276 -31.25 9.21 17.31
N ARG A 277 -31.17 10.32 18.03
CA ARG A 277 -32.36 11.08 18.49
C ARG A 277 -33.24 11.53 17.34
N GLN A 278 -32.64 11.88 16.19
CA GLN A 278 -33.36 12.24 14.97
C GLN A 278 -33.88 11.05 14.15
N GLY A 279 -33.65 9.80 14.59
CA GLY A 279 -34.01 8.60 13.83
C GLY A 279 -33.22 8.41 12.53
N LYS A 280 -32.14 9.17 12.33
CA LYS A 280 -31.28 9.14 11.12
C LYS A 280 -30.18 8.10 11.19
N LEU A 281 -30.01 7.44 12.33
CA LEU A 281 -29.02 6.42 12.59
C LEU A 281 -29.67 5.30 13.41
N GLY A 282 -29.67 4.10 12.85
CA GLY A 282 -30.25 2.90 13.48
C GLY A 282 -29.19 1.96 14.05
N ASP A 283 -29.66 0.95 14.76
CA ASP A 283 -28.87 -0.16 15.29
C ASP A 283 -29.45 -1.49 14.76
N PRO A 284 -28.72 -2.26 13.92
CA PRO A 284 -27.34 -2.03 13.47
C PRO A 284 -27.22 -0.86 12.48
N VAL A 285 -26.03 -0.25 12.45
CA VAL A 285 -25.73 0.89 11.55
C VAL A 285 -25.81 0.46 10.08
N LYS A 286 -26.76 1.04 9.34
CA LYS A 286 -26.98 0.75 7.92
C LYS A 286 -26.14 1.68 7.02
N ALA A 287 -25.69 1.16 5.88
CA ALA A 287 -25.04 2.00 4.87
C ALA A 287 -26.10 2.86 4.17
N GLY A 288 -25.96 4.19 4.21
CA GLY A 288 -26.83 5.11 3.45
C GLY A 288 -27.47 6.24 4.24
N GLY A 289 -27.39 6.25 5.56
CA GLY A 289 -27.81 7.38 6.39
C GLY A 289 -26.65 7.82 7.27
N SER A 290 -26.28 9.10 7.20
CA SER A 290 -25.45 9.85 8.17
C SER A 290 -24.00 9.39 8.48
N GLY A 291 -23.59 8.14 8.21
CA GLY A 291 -22.24 7.63 8.49
C GLY A 291 -21.10 8.21 7.64
N GLN A 292 -21.42 8.92 6.55
CA GLN A 292 -20.43 9.71 5.79
C GLN A 292 -19.91 10.92 6.58
N TYR A 293 -20.71 11.48 7.49
CA TYR A 293 -20.33 12.63 8.32
C TYR A 293 -19.39 12.22 9.46
N ALA A 294 -19.63 11.07 10.10
CA ALA A 294 -18.81 10.55 11.20
C ALA A 294 -17.37 10.17 10.78
N ILE A 295 -17.18 9.60 9.58
CA ILE A 295 -15.81 9.33 9.09
C ILE A 295 -15.12 10.60 8.61
N SER A 296 -15.87 11.62 8.13
CA SER A 296 -15.31 12.95 7.93
C SER A 296 -14.55 13.35 9.21
N ALA A 297 -15.23 13.37 10.36
CA ALA A 297 -14.62 13.72 11.64
C ALA A 297 -13.40 12.85 12.03
N GLY A 298 -13.44 11.53 11.86
CA GLY A 298 -12.34 10.61 12.24
C GLY A 298 -11.13 10.63 11.32
N TYR A 299 -11.33 10.69 10.00
CA TYR A 299 -10.25 10.74 9.02
C TYR A 299 -9.53 12.11 9.04
N HIS A 300 -10.25 13.18 9.38
CA HIS A 300 -9.71 14.54 9.51
C HIS A 300 -8.69 14.69 10.64
N ILE A 301 -8.62 13.76 11.61
CA ILE A 301 -7.61 13.80 12.68
C ILE A 301 -6.26 13.24 12.19
N GLN A 302 -6.27 12.34 11.20
CA GLN A 302 -5.09 11.59 10.76
C GLN A 302 -4.23 12.34 9.73
N SER A 303 -4.83 13.21 8.90
CA SER A 303 -4.15 13.85 7.77
C SER A 303 -3.61 15.26 8.05
N THR A 304 -3.80 15.83 9.24
CA THR A 304 -3.45 17.24 9.51
C THR A 304 -2.62 17.50 10.77
N PRO A 305 -1.67 18.46 10.69
CA PRO A 305 -0.98 19.01 11.86
C PRO A 305 -1.99 19.46 12.93
N PRO A 306 -1.65 19.38 14.23
CA PRO A 306 -2.55 19.74 15.34
C PRO A 306 -3.21 21.11 15.17
N GLU A 307 -2.49 22.05 14.57
CA GLU A 307 -2.82 23.47 14.47
C GLU A 307 -3.90 23.79 13.41
N SER A 308 -4.14 22.90 12.43
CA SER A 308 -5.07 23.15 11.31
C SER A 308 -6.37 22.33 11.36
N ARG A 309 -6.61 21.58 12.44
CA ARG A 309 -7.73 20.63 12.57
C ARG A 309 -9.12 21.29 12.64
N SER A 310 -9.20 22.56 13.03
CA SER A 310 -10.47 23.32 13.11
C SER A 310 -10.98 23.84 11.76
N GLY A 311 -10.14 23.88 10.72
CA GLY A 311 -10.50 24.45 9.41
C GLY A 311 -11.28 23.52 8.46
N TRP A 312 -11.24 22.20 8.69
CA TRP A 312 -11.76 21.18 7.76
C TRP A 312 -13.28 20.98 7.85
N LEU A 313 -13.89 21.47 8.93
CA LEU A 313 -15.31 21.36 9.24
C LEU A 313 -16.12 22.61 8.82
N LYS A 314 -15.46 23.64 8.27
CA LYS A 314 -16.12 24.83 7.74
C LYS A 314 -16.57 24.57 6.30
N GLU A 315 -17.64 25.24 5.88
CA GLU A 315 -18.23 25.13 4.52
C GLU A 315 -17.21 25.41 3.39
N ASP A 316 -16.12 26.13 3.70
CA ASP A 316 -14.98 26.41 2.81
C ASP A 316 -13.91 25.29 2.70
N ALA A 317 -14.25 24.04 3.07
CA ALA A 317 -13.34 22.88 2.99
C ALA A 317 -12.98 22.44 1.55
N GLY A 318 -13.30 23.23 0.52
CA GLY A 318 -13.06 22.91 -0.89
C GLY A 318 -11.59 22.68 -1.22
N ASP A 319 -10.71 23.59 -0.79
CA ASP A 319 -9.26 23.48 -1.05
C ASP A 319 -8.60 22.36 -0.26
N ILE A 320 -9.14 22.15 0.92
CA ILE A 320 -8.70 21.21 1.92
C ILE A 320 -8.98 19.76 1.47
N LYS A 321 -10.15 19.49 0.89
CA LYS A 321 -10.48 18.21 0.23
C LYS A 321 -9.56 17.91 -0.96
N ARG A 322 -8.97 18.92 -1.62
CA ARG A 322 -8.01 18.72 -2.72
C ARG A 322 -6.67 18.15 -2.24
N PHE A 323 -6.31 18.34 -0.97
CA PHE A 323 -5.12 17.72 -0.37
C PHE A 323 -5.37 16.27 0.08
N PHE A 324 -6.61 15.79 0.03
CA PHE A 324 -6.94 14.43 0.42
C PHE A 324 -6.57 13.40 -0.67
N PHE A 325 -5.35 12.87 -0.57
CA PHE A 325 -4.82 11.93 -1.57
C PHE A 325 -4.66 10.49 -1.05
N ALA A 326 -5.16 10.19 0.16
CA ALA A 326 -4.93 8.90 0.80
C ALA A 326 -5.51 7.70 0.02
N LEU A 327 -6.54 7.94 -0.80
CA LEU A 327 -7.16 6.93 -1.66
C LEU A 327 -6.92 7.20 -3.16
N GLY A 328 -5.92 8.04 -3.47
CA GLY A 328 -5.56 8.45 -4.83
C GLY A 328 -6.54 9.44 -5.45
N SER A 329 -6.34 9.74 -6.73
CA SER A 329 -7.18 10.63 -7.54
C SER A 329 -7.24 10.18 -9.00
N GLY A 330 -8.24 10.67 -9.73
CA GLY A 330 -8.44 10.41 -11.16
C GLY A 330 -8.82 8.95 -11.47
N ALA A 331 -8.55 8.53 -12.70
CA ALA A 331 -8.95 7.22 -13.23
C ALA A 331 -8.25 6.01 -12.57
N ARG A 332 -7.26 6.25 -11.71
CA ARG A 332 -6.48 5.21 -11.01
C ARG A 332 -6.61 5.31 -9.49
N MET A 333 -7.68 5.94 -9.02
CA MET A 333 -8.06 5.97 -7.61
C MET A 333 -8.31 4.56 -7.06
N CYS A 334 -8.21 4.41 -5.74
CA CYS A 334 -8.40 3.14 -5.05
C CYS A 334 -9.77 2.53 -5.40
N LEU A 335 -9.76 1.33 -5.99
CA LEU A 335 -10.96 0.57 -6.33
C LEU A 335 -11.77 0.22 -5.08
N GLY A 336 -11.09 -0.11 -3.98
CA GLY A 336 -11.68 -0.45 -2.68
C GLY A 336 -12.12 0.75 -1.84
N ARG A 337 -12.07 1.99 -2.37
CA ARG A 337 -12.43 3.21 -1.63
C ARG A 337 -13.80 3.08 -0.98
N ASN A 338 -14.83 2.80 -1.76
CA ASN A 338 -16.21 2.78 -1.26
C ASN A 338 -16.42 1.69 -0.21
N ILE A 339 -15.81 0.51 -0.41
CA ILE A 339 -15.83 -0.58 0.57
C ILE A 339 -15.16 -0.12 1.88
N SER A 340 -13.98 0.50 1.79
CA SER A 340 -13.23 0.99 2.95
C SER A 340 -14.04 2.03 3.74
N TRP A 341 -14.68 2.98 3.04
CA TRP A 341 -15.58 3.96 3.68
C TRP A 341 -16.76 3.27 4.34
N ILE A 342 -17.46 2.35 3.67
CA ILE A 342 -18.61 1.64 4.26
C ILE A 342 -18.20 0.84 5.52
N LYS A 343 -17.05 0.18 5.50
CA LYS A 343 -16.53 -0.56 6.65
C LYS A 343 -16.32 0.36 7.85
N MET A 344 -15.60 1.46 7.64
CA MET A 344 -15.29 2.41 8.72
C MET A 344 -16.54 3.13 9.23
N SER A 345 -17.53 3.44 8.39
CA SER A 345 -18.72 4.23 8.77
C SER A 345 -19.73 3.43 9.55
N LYS A 346 -19.67 2.11 9.45
CA LYS A 346 -20.44 1.21 10.30
C LYS A 346 -19.69 0.93 11.58
N LEU A 347 -18.43 0.51 11.45
CA LEU A 347 -17.64 0.02 12.57
C LEU A 347 -17.40 1.10 13.64
N ILE A 348 -16.98 2.31 13.25
CA ILE A 348 -16.63 3.35 14.23
C ILE A 348 -17.86 3.80 15.04
N PRO A 349 -19.01 4.15 14.42
CA PRO A 349 -20.19 4.52 15.21
C PRO A 349 -20.72 3.37 16.06
N THR A 350 -20.74 2.14 15.55
CA THR A 350 -21.11 0.96 16.33
C THR A 350 -20.23 0.81 17.57
N LEU A 351 -18.91 0.98 17.44
CA LEU A 351 -18.02 0.94 18.61
C LEU A 351 -18.33 2.05 19.62
N CYS A 352 -18.57 3.28 19.16
CA CYS A 352 -18.96 4.39 20.02
C CYS A 352 -20.32 4.20 20.70
N MET A 353 -21.27 3.48 20.07
CA MET A 353 -22.59 3.23 20.63
C MET A 353 -22.61 2.15 21.71
N HIS A 354 -21.76 1.13 21.58
CA HIS A 354 -21.81 -0.05 22.44
C HIS A 354 -20.68 -0.11 23.47
N TYR A 355 -19.61 0.67 23.30
CA TYR A 355 -18.42 0.57 24.14
C TYR A 355 -17.95 1.94 24.63
N GLU A 356 -17.74 2.02 25.93
CA GLU A 356 -16.88 3.03 26.53
C GLU A 356 -15.44 2.51 26.57
N TRP A 357 -14.51 3.35 26.15
CA TRP A 357 -13.12 2.99 25.91
C TRP A 357 -12.24 4.18 26.24
N CYS A 358 -11.35 4.01 27.20
CA CYS A 358 -10.50 5.07 27.77
C CYS A 358 -9.10 5.05 27.16
#